data_AF-A0A3C0VSH4-F1
#
_entry.id   AF-A0A3C0VSH4-F1
#
_cell.length_a   1.000
_cell.length_b   1.000
_cell.length_c   1.000
_cell.angle_alpha   90.00
_cell.angle_beta   90.00
_cell.angle_gamma   90.00
#
_symmetry.space_group_name_H-M   'P 1'
#
loop_
_entity.id
_entity.type
_entity.pdbx_description
1 polymer ?
#
loop_
_entity_poly.entity_id
_entity_poly.type
_entity_poly.pdbx_seq_one_letter_code
_entity_poly.pdbx_strand_id
1 'polypeptide(L)' 'GKKSKGNCVNRKPILPTEEEIEINKRSKSAKLRVFEKA' A
#
# COMPACT_ATOMS: atom_id res chain seq x y z
N GLY A 1 -24.27 -10.03 2.49
CA GLY A 1 -23.05 -9.21 2.42
C GLY A 1 -21.94 -9.85 3.25
N LYS A 2 -20.71 -9.91 2.76
CA LYS A 2 -19.58 -10.42 3.54
C LYS A 2 -19.16 -9.32 4.53
N LYS A 3 -19.28 -9.56 5.84
CA LYS A 3 -18.75 -8.66 6.88
C LYS A 3 -17.22 -8.58 6.71
N SER A 4 -16.64 -7.37 6.75
CA SER A 4 -15.17 -7.25 6.72
C SER A 4 -14.61 -7.91 7.96
N LYS A 5 -13.54 -8.70 7.79
CA LYS A 5 -12.91 -9.48 8.88
C LYS A 5 -11.79 -8.70 9.57
N GLY A 6 -11.84 -7.37 9.52
CA GLY A 6 -10.74 -6.52 9.95
C GLY A 6 -10.83 -5.10 9.39
N ASN A 7 -9.77 -4.33 9.62
CA ASN A 7 -9.69 -2.90 9.36
C ASN A 7 -8.65 -2.58 8.27
N CYS A 8 -9.07 -1.79 7.27
CA CYS A 8 -8.13 -1.15 6.35
C CYS A 8 -7.45 0.01 7.07
N VAL A 9 -6.17 -0.14 7.39
CA VAL A 9 -5.37 0.92 8.04
C VAL A 9 -5.18 2.11 7.10
N ASN A 10 -4.99 1.83 5.81
CA ASN A 10 -4.64 2.86 4.83
C ASN A 10 -5.84 3.15 3.91
N ARG A 11 -6.37 4.38 3.94
CA ARG A 11 -7.42 4.83 3.00
C ARG A 11 -6.86 5.14 1.61
N LYS A 12 -5.68 5.76 1.55
CA LYS A 12 -4.89 5.99 0.33
C LYS A 12 -3.67 5.06 0.35
N PRO A 13 -3.23 4.53 -0.82
CA PRO A 13 -2.05 3.68 -0.87
C PRO A 13 -0.79 4.49 -0.52
N ILE A 14 0.18 3.85 0.11
CA ILE A 14 1.52 4.43 0.31
C ILE A 14 2.26 4.29 -1.02
N LEU A 15 2.76 5.43 -1.52
CA LEU A 15 3.55 5.52 -2.73
C LEU A 15 5.04 5.44 -2.38
N PRO A 16 5.89 4.93 -3.30
CA PRO A 16 7.33 4.95 -3.12
C PRO A 16 7.87 6.38 -3.23
N THR A 17 8.98 6.61 -2.56
CA THR A 17 9.69 7.90 -2.58
C THR A 17 10.50 8.10 -3.87
N GLU A 18 10.89 9.34 -4.16
CA GLU A 18 11.64 9.67 -5.37
C GLU A 18 13.01 8.98 -5.43
N GLU A 19 13.72 8.93 -4.29
CA GLU A 19 15.01 8.23 -4.14
C GLU A 19 14.91 6.73 -4.46
N GLU A 20 13.85 6.06 -3.99
CA GLU A 20 13.60 4.65 -4.28
C GLU A 20 13.29 4.38 -5.76
N ILE A 21 12.65 5.33 -6.44
CA ILE A 21 12.36 5.25 -7.88
C ILE A 21 13.64 5.38 -8.69
N GLU A 22 14.58 6.21 -8.23
CA GLU A 22 15.88 6.45 -8.87
C GLU A 22 16.79 5.23 -8.75
N ILE A 23 16.86 4.62 -7.56
CA ILE A 23 17.64 3.40 -7.29
C ILE A 23 16.95 2.16 -7.90
N ASN A 24 15.61 2.11 -7.89
CA ASN A 24 14.84 1.00 -8.42
C ASN A 24 13.64 1.48 -9.24
N LYS A 25 13.85 1.63 -10.55
CA LYS A 25 12.82 2.06 -11.52
C LYS A 25 11.55 1.20 -11.49
N ARG A 26 11.62 -0.06 -11.04
CA ARG A 26 10.44 -0.95 -10.92
C ARG A 26 9.49 -0.51 -9.80
N SER A 27 9.97 0.25 -8.83
CA SER A 27 9.18 0.71 -7.69
C SER A 27 8.13 1.75 -8.09
N LYS A 28 8.29 2.46 -9.23
CA LYS A 28 7.43 3.57 -9.67
C LYS A 28 5.92 3.27 -9.69
N SER A 29 5.52 2.01 -9.88
CA SER A 29 4.12 1.59 -9.94
C SER A 29 3.58 0.95 -8.66
N ALA A 30 4.44 0.72 -7.65
CA ALA A 30 4.06 0.03 -6.43
C ALA A 30 3.06 0.87 -5.61
N LYS A 31 2.02 0.19 -5.09
CA LYS A 31 1.01 0.81 -4.23
C LYS A 31 0.82 -0.09 -3.01
N LEU A 32 1.36 0.32 -1.87
CA LEU A 32 1.26 -0.48 -0.65
C LEU A 32 -0.06 -0.23 0.06
N ARG A 33 -0.80 -1.30 0.34
CA ARG A 33 -2.06 -1.30 1.07
C ARG A 33 -1.96 -2.30 2.22
N VAL A 34 -2.26 -1.83 3.43
CA VAL A 34 -2.20 -2.65 4.65
C VAL A 34 -3.60 -2.90 5.17
N PHE A 35 -3.89 -4.17 5.46
CA PHE A 35 -5.12 -4.61 6.10
C PHE A 35 -4.77 -5.39 7.35
N GLU A 36 -5.32 -4.96 8.48
CA GLU A 36 -5.18 -5.65 9.75
C GLU A 36 -6.40 -6.54 9.96
N LYS A 37 -6.15 -7.82 10.24
CA LYS A 37 -7.21 -8.77 10.58
C LYS A 37 -7.47 -8.67 12.08
N ALA A 38 -8.74 -8.48 12.44
CA ALA A 38 -9.20 -8.50 13.84
C ALA A 38 -9.40 -9.93 14.33
#